data_AF-A0A0K8Q9G8-F1
#
_entry.id   AF-A0A0K8Q9G8-F1
#
_cell.length_a   1.000
_cell.length_b   1.000
_cell.length_c   1.000
_cell.angle_alpha   90.00
_cell.angle_beta   90.00
_cell.angle_gamma   90.00
#
_symmetry.space_group_name_H-M   'P 1'
#
loop_
_entity.id
_entity.type
_entity.pdbx_description
1 polymer ?
#
loop_
_entity_poly.entity_id
_entity_poly.type
_entity_poly.pdbx_seq_one_letter_code
_entity_poly.pdbx_strand_id
1 'polypeptide(L)'
;MIVDLPDTTTSKISKKIMSLREQGGVIALGRVLTLVVVTKSGLEEEAIEAANEASREHPCRIIVLADAGAKAPTRLDAQIRVGGD
;
A
#
# COMPACT_ATOMS: atom_id res chain seq x y z
N MET A 1 3.83 11.55 1.82
CA MET A 1 3.23 11.79 0.47
C MET A 1 2.22 10.69 0.16
N ILE A 2 1.04 11.07 -0.30
CA ILE A 2 -0.05 10.14 -0.68
C ILE A 2 -0.32 10.27 -2.18
N VAL A 3 -0.52 9.13 -2.86
CA VAL A 3 -0.88 9.07 -4.27
C VAL A 3 -2.12 8.19 -4.42
N ASP A 4 -3.23 8.81 -4.83
CA ASP A 4 -4.46 8.10 -5.15
C ASP A 4 -4.47 7.59 -6.58
N LEU A 5 -4.94 6.36 -6.75
CA LEU A 5 -5.07 5.66 -8.04
C LEU A 5 -6.49 5.09 -8.13
N PRO A 6 -7.50 5.93 -8.42
CA PRO A 6 -8.86 5.44 -8.63
C PRO A 6 -8.95 4.66 -9.95
N ASP A 7 -9.82 3.66 -9.98
CA ASP A 7 -10.12 2.82 -11.16
C ASP A 7 -8.85 2.32 -11.87
N THR A 8 -8.05 1.58 -11.12
CA THR A 8 -6.70 1.19 -11.49
C THR A 8 -6.57 -0.32 -11.70
N THR A 9 -5.35 -0.75 -12.01
CA THR A 9 -4.97 -2.16 -12.14
C THR A 9 -3.69 -2.41 -11.36
N THR A 10 -3.45 -3.67 -10.98
CA THR A 10 -2.20 -4.09 -10.33
C THR A 10 -0.95 -3.73 -11.15
N SER A 11 -1.06 -3.72 -12.49
CA SER A 11 0.02 -3.30 -13.39
C SER A 11 0.27 -1.78 -13.34
N LYS A 12 -0.77 -0.95 -13.28
CA LYS A 12 -0.64 0.50 -13.08
C LYS A 12 -0.07 0.83 -11.70
N ILE A 13 -0.53 0.15 -10.65
CA ILE A 13 -0.01 0.28 -9.28
C ILE A 13 1.50 -0.03 -9.25
N SER A 14 1.89 -1.20 -9.78
CA SER A 14 3.31 -1.62 -9.82
C SER A 14 4.20 -0.60 -10.54
N LYS A 15 3.75 -0.11 -11.70
CA LYS A 15 4.47 0.94 -12.45
C LYS A 15 4.62 2.23 -11.64
N LYS A 16 3.55 2.65 -10.93
CA LYS A 16 3.61 3.86 -10.10
C LYS A 16 4.56 3.70 -8.91
N ILE A 17 4.57 2.53 -8.26
CA ILE A 17 5.53 2.23 -7.18
C ILE A 17 6.97 2.33 -7.68
N MET A 18 7.28 1.78 -8.86
CA MET A 18 8.62 1.88 -9.46
C MET A 18 9.01 3.34 -9.75
N SER A 19 8.14 4.10 -10.40
CA SER A 19 8.36 5.51 -10.70
C SER A 19 8.63 6.35 -9.44
N LEU A 20 7.89 6.11 -8.35
CA LEU A 20 8.07 6.82 -7.09
C LEU A 20 9.43 6.50 -6.44
N ARG A 21 9.94 5.28 -6.59
CA ARG A 21 11.26 4.89 -6.08
C ARG A 21 12.40 5.53 -6.86
N GLU A 22 12.29 5.55 -8.18
CA GLU A 22 13.25 6.22 -9.07
C GLU A 22 13.35 7.71 -8.73
N GLN A 23 12.21 8.38 -8.54
CA GLN A 23 12.15 9.78 -8.09
C GLN A 23 12.80 10.00 -6.73
N GLY A 24 12.71 9.03 -5.82
CA GLY A 24 13.33 9.06 -4.49
C GLY A 24 14.82 8.67 -4.47
N GLY A 25 15.44 8.36 -5.61
CA GLY A 25 16.85 7.96 -5.68
C GLY A 25 17.17 6.58 -5.08
N VAL A 26 16.16 5.75 -4.82
CA VAL A 26 16.33 4.41 -4.22
C VAL A 26 16.53 3.37 -5.32
N ILE A 27 17.73 2.81 -5.42
CA ILE A 27 18.16 1.96 -6.55
C ILE A 27 18.01 0.45 -6.26
N ALA A 28 17.92 0.04 -4.98
CA ALA A 28 17.91 -1.38 -4.59
C ALA A 28 16.65 -1.81 -3.84
N LEU A 29 16.15 -3.01 -4.17
CA LEU A 29 15.22 -3.78 -3.33
C LEU A 29 16.02 -4.43 -2.20
N GLY A 30 16.29 -3.69 -1.12
CA GLY A 30 16.58 -4.34 0.15
C GLY A 30 15.41 -5.29 0.46
N ARG A 31 15.67 -6.60 0.56
CA ARG A 31 14.63 -7.57 0.92
C ARG A 31 14.25 -7.32 2.38
N VAL A 32 13.18 -6.55 2.57
CA VAL A 32 12.53 -6.36 3.87
C VAL A 32 11.30 -7.28 3.95
N LEU A 33 10.85 -7.54 5.18
CA LEU A 33 9.61 -8.27 5.44
C LEU A 33 8.46 -7.64 4.64
N THR A 34 7.55 -8.46 4.09
CA THR A 34 6.29 -7.95 3.52
C THR A 34 5.15 -8.32 4.46
N LEU A 35 4.54 -7.32 5.08
CA LEU A 35 3.36 -7.48 5.91
C LEU A 35 2.12 -7.29 5.03
N VAL A 36 1.29 -8.32 4.95
CA VAL A 36 0.02 -8.27 4.23
C VAL A 36 -1.11 -8.28 5.25
N VAL A 37 -1.96 -7.26 5.21
CA VAL A 37 -3.13 -7.14 6.08
C VAL A 37 -4.38 -7.22 5.22
N VAL A 38 -5.29 -8.12 5.57
CA VAL A 38 -6.60 -8.25 4.92
C VAL A 38 -7.64 -7.72 5.88
N THR A 39 -8.42 -6.75 5.44
CA THR A 39 -9.46 -6.11 6.24
C THR A 39 -10.70 -5.85 5.39
N LYS A 40 -11.76 -5.31 5.99
CA LYS A 40 -12.95 -4.86 5.29
C LYS A 40 -12.85 -3.37 5.01
N SER A 41 -13.50 -2.91 3.95
CA SER A 41 -13.63 -1.47 3.69
C SER A 41 -14.28 -0.75 4.88
N GLY A 42 -13.71 0.40 5.24
CA GLY A 42 -14.01 1.17 6.45
C GLY A 42 -13.08 0.89 7.64
N LEU A 43 -12.26 -0.17 7.58
CA LEU A 43 -11.30 -0.55 8.65
C LEU A 43 -9.83 -0.44 8.21
N GLU A 44 -9.57 0.02 6.99
CA GLU A 44 -8.23 0.15 6.45
C GLU A 44 -7.34 1.12 7.22
N GLU A 45 -7.88 2.23 7.74
CA GLU A 45 -7.03 3.24 8.39
C GLU A 45 -6.46 2.71 9.71
N GLU A 46 -7.29 2.08 10.56
CA GLU A 46 -6.84 1.43 11.79
C GLU A 46 -5.81 0.34 11.51
N ALA A 47 -6.04 -0.46 10.46
CA ALA A 47 -5.10 -1.49 10.03
C ALA A 47 -3.76 -0.89 9.53
N ILE A 48 -3.80 0.24 8.82
CA ILE A 48 -2.61 0.95 8.35
C ILE A 48 -1.84 1.55 9.52
N GLU A 49 -2.52 2.18 10.49
CA GLU A 49 -1.90 2.75 11.68
C GLU A 49 -1.16 1.68 12.50
N ALA A 50 -1.83 0.56 12.79
CA ALA A 50 -1.22 -0.56 13.52
C ALA A 50 -0.02 -1.17 12.77
N ALA A 51 -0.12 -1.32 11.44
CA ALA A 51 0.98 -1.82 10.63
C ALA A 51 2.17 -0.85 10.58
N ASN A 52 1.90 0.46 10.51
CA ASN A 52 2.93 1.49 10.55
C ASN A 52 3.66 1.49 11.90
N GLU A 53 2.94 1.36 13.01
CA GLU A 53 3.55 1.25 14.34
C GLU A 53 4.47 0.03 14.43
N ALA A 54 4.00 -1.15 14.03
CA ALA A 54 4.81 -2.37 14.00
C ALA A 54 6.05 -2.26 13.08
N SER A 55 5.94 -1.49 12.00
CA SER A 55 7.05 -1.30 11.05
C SER A 55 8.24 -0.52 11.62
N ARG A 56 8.04 0.22 12.73
CA ARG A 56 9.13 0.98 13.39
C ARG A 56 10.17 0.05 14.01
N GLU A 57 9.75 -1.09 14.58
CA GLU A 57 10.65 -2.10 15.13
C GLU A 57 11.20 -3.04 14.05
N HIS A 58 10.37 -3.31 13.03
CA HIS A 58 10.68 -4.25 11.97
C HIS A 58 10.39 -3.62 10.60
N PRO A 59 11.39 -3.01 9.94
CA PRO A 59 11.22 -2.41 8.63
C PRO A 59 10.56 -3.39 7.66
N CYS A 60 9.41 -2.99 7.12
CA CYS A 60 8.63 -3.84 6.25
C CYS A 60 7.94 -3.06 5.13
N ARG A 61 7.58 -3.78 4.08
CA ARG A 61 6.63 -3.34 3.06
C ARG A 61 5.23 -3.74 3.52
N ILE A 62 4.38 -2.75 3.74
CA ILE A 62 2.98 -2.95 4.14
C ILE A 62 2.09 -2.98 2.89
N ILE A 63 1.23 -4.00 2.79
CA ILE A 63 0.18 -4.08 1.78
C ILE A 63 -1.14 -4.32 2.53
N VAL A 64 -2.06 -3.36 2.43
CA VAL A 64 -3.41 -3.49 3.00
C VAL A 64 -4.41 -3.74 1.88
N LEU A 65 -5.13 -4.86 1.99
CA LEU A 65 -6.24 -5.21 1.11
C LEU A 65 -7.55 -4.96 1.87
N ALA A 66 -8.28 -3.92 1.47
CA ALA A 66 -9.61 -3.63 1.98
C ALA A 66 -10.67 -4.26 1.07
N ASP A 67 -11.35 -5.30 1.57
CA ASP A 67 -12.44 -5.94 0.85
C ASP A 67 -13.71 -5.09 0.97
N ALA A 68 -14.17 -4.55 -0.16
CA ALA A 68 -15.43 -3.82 -0.28
C ALA A 68 -16.68 -4.74 -0.25
N GLY A 69 -16.48 -6.06 -0.28
CA GLY A 69 -17.51 -7.07 -0.22
C GLY A 69 -18.08 -7.44 -1.58
N ALA A 70 -18.73 -8.61 -1.64
CA ALA A 70 -19.20 -9.23 -2.90
C ALA A 70 -20.25 -8.42 -3.69
N LYS A 71 -20.92 -7.45 -3.06
CA LYS A 71 -21.91 -6.58 -3.72
C LYS A 71 -21.30 -5.29 -4.29
N ALA A 72 -20.03 -5.02 -3.99
CA ALA A 72 -19.35 -3.85 -4.52
C ALA A 72 -19.10 -4.00 -6.04
N PRO A 73 -18.96 -2.88 -6.78
CA PRO A 73 -18.56 -2.92 -8.18
C PRO A 73 -17.23 -3.67 -8.37
N THR A 74 -17.10 -4.38 -9.49
CA THR A 74 -15.82 -4.98 -9.90
C THR A 74 -14.84 -3.90 -10.32
N ARG A 75 -14.15 -3.32 -9.34
CA ARG A 75 -13.22 -2.19 -9.48
C ARG A 75 -12.07 -2.36 -8.49
N LEU A 76 -10.92 -1.81 -8.84
CA LEU A 76 -9.79 -1.68 -7.93
C LEU A 76 -9.44 -0.20 -7.79
N ASP A 77 -9.47 0.28 -6.56
CA ASP A 77 -8.87 1.56 -6.16
C ASP A 77 -7.61 1.26 -5.36
N ALA A 78 -6.62 2.14 -5.44
CA ALA A 78 -5.42 2.00 -4.65
C ALA A 78 -4.89 3.34 -4.18
N GLN A 79 -4.15 3.30 -3.07
CA GLN A 79 -3.43 4.43 -2.55
C GLN A 79 -2.00 4.00 -2.24
N ILE A 80 -1.02 4.81 -2.64
CA ILE A 80 0.39 4.59 -2.31
C ILE A 80 0.82 5.68 -1.35
N ARG A 81 1.27 5.29 -0.16
CA ARG A 81 1.81 6.19 0.86
C ARG A 81 3.34 6.05 0.91
N VAL A 82 4.07 7.16 0.79
CA VAL A 82 5.54 7.21 0.76
C VAL A 82 6.05 8.33 1.68
N GLY A 83 7.09 8.05 2.46
CA GLY A 83 7.61 8.98 3.48
C GLY A 83 6.73 8.95 4.71
N GLY A 84 7.01 7.99 5.60
CA GLY A 84 6.16 7.64 6.74
C GLY A 84 5.91 8.82 7.69
N ASP A 85 4.79 8.74 8.39
CA ASP A 85 4.51 9.53 9.60
C ASP A 85 5.22 8.92 10.83
#